data_AF-A0A953RXK5-F1
#
_entry.id   AF-A0A953RXK5-F1
#
_cell.length_a   1.000
_cell.length_b   1.000
_cell.length_c   1.000
_cell.angle_alpha   90.00
_cell.angle_beta   90.00
_cell.angle_gamma   90.00
#
_symmetry.space_group_name_H-M   'P 1'
#
loop_
_entity.id
_entity.type
_entity.pdbx_description
1 polymer ?
#
loop_
_entity_poly.entity_id
_entity_poly.type
_entity_poly.pdbx_seq_one_letter_code
_entity_poly.pdbx_strand_id
1 'polypeptide(L)' 'MSLVKKPHYCWAVAALLIALSASAQSPPANYDESKVGTYTLPDPLVFKNGEAVRSASDWERRR' A
#
# COMPACT_ATOMS: atom_id res chain seq x y z
N MET A 1 -53.19 -8.62 -7.44
CA MET A 1 -51.86 -8.01 -7.25
C MET A 1 -50.94 -9.07 -6.63
N SER A 2 -50.47 -10.04 -7.41
CA SER A 2 -49.65 -11.15 -6.88
C SER A 2 -48.18 -10.88 -7.18
N LEU A 3 -47.45 -10.47 -6.14
CA LEU A 3 -46.03 -10.12 -6.21
C LEU A 3 -45.21 -11.42 -6.24
N VAL A 4 -45.14 -12.08 -7.39
CA VAL A 4 -44.21 -13.20 -7.60
C VAL A 4 -42.80 -12.59 -7.67
N LYS A 5 -42.09 -12.58 -6.53
CA LYS A 5 -40.66 -12.22 -6.50
C LYS A 5 -39.92 -13.21 -7.39
N LYS A 6 -39.53 -12.75 -8.59
CA LYS A 6 -38.87 -13.61 -9.58
C LYS A 6 -37.52 -14.10 -9.00
N PRO A 7 -37.20 -15.40 -9.09
CA PRO A 7 -36.13 -16.03 -8.33
C PRO A 7 -34.74 -15.46 -8.64
N HIS A 8 -34.53 -14.87 -9.81
CA HIS A 8 -33.28 -14.20 -10.19
C HIS A 8 -32.94 -12.97 -9.33
N TYR A 9 -33.94 -12.31 -8.73
CA TYR A 9 -33.66 -11.20 -7.80
C TYR A 9 -33.01 -11.68 -6.51
N CYS A 10 -33.34 -12.88 -6.03
CA CYS A 10 -32.69 -13.46 -4.86
C CYS A 10 -31.22 -13.77 -5.14
N TRP A 11 -30.91 -14.29 -6.33
CA TRP A 11 -29.53 -14.53 -6.75
C TRP A 11 -28.73 -13.23 -6.93
N ALA A 12 -29.36 -12.19 -7.51
CA ALA A 12 -28.72 -10.89 -7.67
C ALA A 12 -28.45 -10.20 -6.32
N VAL A 13 -29.39 -10.28 -5.37
CA VAL A 13 -29.21 -9.75 -4.01
C VAL A 13 -28.14 -10.55 -3.25
N ALA A 14 -28.13 -11.88 -3.38
CA ALA A 14 -27.11 -12.71 -2.76
C ALA A 14 -25.70 -12.39 -3.31
N ALA A 15 -25.55 -12.26 -4.63
CA ALA A 15 -24.29 -11.89 -5.26
C ALA A 15 -23.81 -10.50 -4.83
N LEU A 16 -24.73 -9.53 -4.71
CA LEU A 16 -24.43 -8.17 -4.26
C LEU A 16 -23.94 -8.16 -2.79
N LEU A 17 -24.57 -8.92 -1.90
CA LEU A 17 -24.17 -9.03 -0.50
C LEU A 17 -22.81 -9.72 -0.31
N ILE A 18 -22.49 -10.69 -1.16
CA ILE A 18 -21.16 -11.34 -1.19
C ILE A 18 -20.09 -10.35 -1.65
N ALA A 19 -20.36 -9.57 -2.72
CA ALA A 19 -19.42 -8.57 -3.21
C ALA A 19 -19.16 -7.44 -2.20
N LEU A 20 -20.19 -7.02 -1.44
CA LEU A 20 -20.06 -6.04 -0.36
C LEU A 20 -19.25 -6.55 0.85
N SER A 21 -19.10 -7.88 0.99
CA SER A 21 -18.36 -8.51 2.10
C SER A 21 -16.88 -8.76 1.76
N ALA A 22 -16.45 -8.46 0.54
CA ALA A 22 -15.07 -8.61 0.11
C ALA A 22 -14.17 -7.56 0.80
N SER A 23 -13.66 -7.94 1.97
CA SER A 23 -12.72 -7.14 2.74
C SER A 23 -11.31 -7.43 2.21
N ALA A 24 -10.68 -6.45 1.56
CA ALA A 24 -9.25 -6.54 1.26
C ALA A 24 -8.48 -6.40 2.59
N GLN A 25 -8.02 -7.51 3.15
CA GLN A 25 -7.14 -7.48 4.33
C GLN A 25 -5.74 -7.05 3.88
N SER A 26 -5.18 -6.02 4.53
CA SER A 26 -3.78 -5.69 4.36
C SER A 26 -2.92 -6.88 4.80
N PRO A 27 -1.81 -7.19 4.09
CA PRO A 27 -0.86 -8.19 4.56
C PRO A 27 -0.40 -7.88 5.99
N PRO A 28 -0.14 -8.91 6.82
CA PRO A 28 0.45 -8.68 8.14
C PRO A 28 1.82 -8.01 7.97
N ALA A 29 2.21 -7.19 8.97
CA ALA A 29 3.54 -6.62 9.01
C ALA A 29 4.61 -7.73 9.04
N ASN A 30 5.73 -7.51 8.36
CA ASN A 30 6.83 -8.47 8.38
C ASN A 30 7.66 -8.31 9.67
N TYR A 31 7.76 -9.38 10.46
CA TYR A 31 8.62 -9.47 11.65
C TYR A 31 9.78 -10.46 11.46
N ASP A 32 9.85 -11.11 10.31
CA ASP A 32 10.86 -12.11 9.99
C ASP A 32 11.99 -11.44 9.20
N GLU A 33 13.14 -11.27 9.86
CA GLU A 33 14.32 -10.63 9.27
C GLU A 33 14.85 -11.39 8.05
N SER A 34 14.60 -12.70 7.94
CA SER A 34 15.01 -13.48 6.76
C SER A 34 14.26 -13.09 5.47
N LYS A 35 13.16 -12.34 5.61
CA LYS A 35 12.29 -11.89 4.51
C LYS A 35 12.49 -10.43 4.10
N VAL A 36 13.37 -9.67 4.76
CA VAL A 36 13.57 -8.23 4.50
C VAL A 36 14.15 -7.92 3.11
N GLY A 37 14.66 -8.93 2.39
CA GLY A 37 15.27 -8.76 1.07
C GLY A 37 16.56 -7.94 1.12
N THR A 38 17.05 -7.51 -0.05
CA THR A 38 18.24 -6.66 -0.16
C THR A 38 17.85 -5.33 -0.82
N TYR A 39 18.32 -4.22 -0.27
CA TYR A 39 18.05 -2.88 -0.80
C TYR A 39 19.29 -1.99 -0.67
N THR A 40 19.38 -0.99 -1.54
CA THR A 40 20.41 0.06 -1.49
C THR A 40 19.72 1.38 -1.15
N LEU A 41 20.16 2.02 -0.07
CA LEU A 41 19.70 3.34 0.29
C LEU A 41 20.47 4.40 -0.50
N PRO A 42 19.82 5.50 -0.92
CA PRO A 42 20.54 6.64 -1.47
C PRO A 42 21.50 7.19 -0.41
N ASP A 43 22.66 7.66 -0.85
CA ASP A 43 23.65 8.26 0.05
C ASP A 43 23.08 9.59 0.61
N PRO A 44 22.83 9.69 1.93
CA PRO A 44 22.29 10.91 2.52
C PRO A 44 23.30 12.07 2.46
N LEU A 45 24.59 11.80 2.26
CA LEU A 45 25.64 12.79 2.13
C LEU A 45 25.96 13.11 0.66
N VAL A 46 25.03 12.82 -0.24
CA VAL A 46 25.07 13.27 -1.64
C VAL A 46 23.82 14.07 -1.94
N PHE A 47 24.01 15.30 -2.40
CA PHE A 47 22.92 16.15 -2.86
C PHE A 47 22.28 15.58 -4.15
N LYS A 48 21.06 16.01 -4.47
CA LYS A 48 20.36 15.59 -5.71
C LYS A 48 21.13 15.91 -7.00
N ASN A 49 22.05 16.87 -6.97
CA ASN A 49 22.93 17.22 -8.09
C ASN A 49 24.21 16.37 -8.17
N GLY A 50 24.40 15.40 -7.27
CA GLY A 50 25.57 14.52 -7.22
C GLY A 50 26.77 15.05 -6.42
N GLU A 51 26.70 16.29 -5.92
CA GLU A 51 27.77 16.84 -5.07
C GLU A 51 27.73 16.23 -3.66
N ALA A 52 28.90 15.90 -3.11
CA ALA A 52 29.02 15.40 -1.74
C ALA A 52 28.85 16.51 -0.69
N VAL A 53 28.18 16.19 0.41
CA VAL A 53 28.10 16.98 1.63
C VAL A 53 29.42 16.84 2.37
N ARG A 54 30.19 17.94 2.49
CA ARG A 54 31.54 17.91 3.11
C ARG A 54 31.56 18.47 4.53
N SER A 55 30.53 19.19 4.92
CA SER A 55 30.46 19.87 6.21
C SER A 55 29.02 20.03 6.70
N ALA A 56 28.85 20.29 8.00
CA ALA A 56 27.55 20.59 8.57
C ALA A 56 26.91 21.85 7.94
N SER A 57 27.72 22.87 7.64
CA SER A 57 27.24 24.09 6.99
C SER A 57 26.77 23.85 5.55
N ASP A 58 27.40 22.92 4.81
CA ASP A 58 26.91 22.51 3.49
C ASP A 58 25.51 21.89 3.58
N TRP A 59 25.31 21.02 4.58
CA TRP A 59 24.03 20.38 4.85
C TRP A 59 22.94 21.38 5.23
N GLU A 60 23.22 22.26 6.19
CA GLU A 60 22.26 23.26 6.69
C GLU A 60 21.78 24.22 5.61
N ARG A 61 22.65 24.59 4.66
CA ARG A 61 22.32 25.54 3.58
C ARG A 61 21.39 24.97 2.51
N ARG A 62 21.38 23.65 2.31
CA ARG A 62 20.74 22.98 1.16
C ARG A 62 19.66 21.97 1.55
N ARG A 63 19.33 21.89 2.84
CA ARG A 63 18.25 21.06 3.40
C ARG A 63 16.87 21.68 3.23
#